data_AF-A0A5E4JTZ5-F1
#
_entry.id   AF-A0A5E4JTZ5-F1
#
_cell.length_a   1.000
_cell.length_b   1.000
_cell.length_c   1.000
_cell.angle_alpha   90.00
_cell.angle_beta   90.00
_cell.angle_gamma   90.00
#
_symmetry.space_group_name_H-M   'P 1'
#
loop_
_entity.id
_entity.type
_entity.pdbx_description
1 polymer ?
#
loop_
_entity_poly.entity_id
_entity_poly.type
_entity_poly.pdbx_seq_one_letter_code
_entity_poly.pdbx_strand_id
1 'polypeptide(L)'
;MTEKITTLKLEKETKERLEKLREHKRETYDDIIRKILYVLNTVREEPEKARGILEFIDEKRKRINEVEFKDKIEQKPRASIPQKQPQTRKDEKSIPKQQVKKK
;
A
#
# COMPACT_ATOMS: atom_id res chain seq x y z
N MET A 1 21.19 -7.68 39.61
CA MET A 1 20.81 -7.98 38.21
C MET A 1 20.10 -6.74 37.69
N THR A 2 20.77 -5.93 36.88
CA THR A 2 20.26 -4.64 36.42
C THR A 2 19.15 -4.86 35.40
N GLU A 3 17.98 -4.30 35.67
CA GLU A 3 16.84 -4.32 34.74
C GLU A 3 17.26 -3.70 33.40
N LYS A 4 17.24 -4.50 32.32
CA LYS A 4 17.67 -4.08 30.98
C LYS A 4 16.61 -3.29 30.21
N ILE A 5 15.40 -3.18 30.74
CA ILE A 5 14.23 -2.64 30.04
C ILE A 5 13.75 -1.40 30.79
N THR A 6 13.59 -0.31 30.05
CA THR A 6 13.00 0.93 30.54
C THR A 6 11.77 1.27 29.71
N THR A 7 10.89 2.12 30.26
CA THR A 7 9.71 2.61 29.54
C THR A 7 9.94 4.04 29.09
N LEU A 8 9.70 4.33 27.81
CA LEU A 8 9.73 5.67 27.24
C LEU A 8 8.31 6.09 26.86
N LYS A 9 7.86 7.24 27.37
CA LYS A 9 6.62 7.88 26.91
C LYS A 9 6.96 8.75 25.71
N LEU A 10 6.18 8.63 24.65
CA LEU A 10 6.33 9.40 23.43
C LEU A 10 5.01 10.06 23.06
N GLU A 11 5.09 11.26 22.48
CA GLU A 11 3.97 11.86 21.79
C GLU A 11 3.52 10.99 20.60
N LYS A 12 2.22 11.06 20.29
CA LYS A 12 1.64 10.24 19.20
C LYS A 12 2.32 10.51 17.87
N GLU A 13 2.59 11.77 17.57
CA GLU A 13 3.28 12.18 16.34
C GLU A 13 4.68 11.58 16.26
N THR A 14 5.46 11.62 17.35
CA THR A 14 6.80 11.03 17.40
C THR A 14 6.74 9.51 17.19
N LYS A 15 5.80 8.84 17.85
CA LYS A 15 5.58 7.40 17.66
C LYS A 15 5.26 7.06 16.20
N GLU A 16 4.37 7.81 15.56
CA GLU A 16 4.02 7.61 14.16
C GLU A 16 5.21 7.84 13.23
N ARG A 17 6.04 8.85 13.51
CA ARG A 17 7.29 9.07 12.77
C ARG A 17 8.24 7.88 12.91
N LEU A 18 8.43 7.35 14.12
CA LEU A 18 9.26 6.16 14.33
C LEU A 18 8.70 4.94 13.60
N GLU A 19 7.37 4.75 13.61
CA GLU A 19 6.71 3.63 12.93
C GLU A 19 7.01 3.64 11.42
N LYS A 20 6.99 4.83 10.80
CA LYS A 20 7.32 5.02 9.37
C LYS A 20 8.78 4.73 9.04
N LEU A 21 9.67 4.69 10.04
CA LEU A 21 11.08 4.37 9.85
C LEU A 21 11.37 2.87 9.88
N ARG A 22 10.39 2.02 10.25
CA ARG A 22 10.55 0.56 10.29
C ARG A 22 10.78 0.00 8.90
N GLU A 23 11.82 -0.81 8.76
CA GLU A 23 12.11 -1.56 7.52
C GLU A 23 11.37 -2.89 7.49
N HIS A 24 11.15 -3.48 8.68
CA HIS A 24 10.46 -4.76 8.84
C HIS A 24 9.44 -4.70 9.96
N LYS A 25 8.35 -5.47 9.83
CA LYS A 25 7.25 -5.53 10.81
C LYS A 25 7.67 -5.98 12.22
N ARG A 26 8.85 -6.60 12.36
CA ARG A 26 9.38 -7.13 13.62
C ARG A 26 10.39 -6.21 14.32
N GLU A 27 10.81 -5.09 13.72
CA GLU A 27 11.75 -4.17 14.35
C GLU A 27 11.14 -3.48 15.58
N THR A 28 11.86 -3.43 16.69
CA THR A 28 11.37 -2.74 17.89
C THR A 28 11.67 -1.24 17.81
N TYR A 29 11.00 -0.43 18.65
CA TYR A 29 11.34 1.00 18.74
C TYR A 29 12.78 1.23 19.20
N ASP A 30 13.31 0.37 20.07
CA ASP A 30 14.70 0.44 20.52
C ASP A 30 15.68 0.21 19.35
N ASP A 31 15.39 -0.76 18.46
CA ASP A 31 16.20 -0.97 17.25
C ASP A 31 16.22 0.27 16.35
N ILE A 32 15.07 0.90 16.14
CA ILE A 32 14.95 2.12 15.33
C ILE A 32 15.74 3.27 15.97
N ILE A 33 15.58 3.49 17.28
CA ILE A 33 16.28 4.55 18.01
C ILE A 33 17.79 4.33 17.95
N ARG A 34 18.27 3.09 18.14
CA ARG A 34 19.70 2.76 18.01
C ARG A 34 20.24 3.04 16.61
N LYS A 35 19.50 2.70 15.55
CA LYS A 35 19.88 3.04 14.17
C LYS A 35 20.00 4.56 13.97
N ILE A 36 19.03 5.33 14.48
CA ILE A 36 19.07 6.80 14.42
C ILE A 36 20.31 7.34 15.15
N LEU A 37 20.57 6.88 16.37
CA LEU A 37 21.73 7.29 17.16
C LEU A 37 23.04 6.91 16.48
N TYR A 38 23.12 5.74 15.86
CA TYR A 38 24.30 5.32 15.09
C TYR A 38 24.60 6.28 13.94
N VAL A 39 23.58 6.65 13.16
CA VAL A 39 23.73 7.62 12.06
C VAL A 39 24.19 8.97 12.61
N LEU A 40 23.55 9.48 13.67
CA LEU A 40 23.91 10.77 14.27
C LEU A 40 25.36 10.80 14.80
N ASN A 41 25.80 9.72 15.45
CA ASN A 41 27.18 9.59 15.91
C ASN A 41 28.16 9.55 14.73
N THR A 42 27.81 8.79 13.69
CA THR A 42 28.63 8.69 12.47
C THR A 42 28.73 10.04 11.75
N VAL A 43 27.67 10.84 11.70
CA VAL A 43 27.70 12.20 11.12
C VAL A 43 28.73 13.07 11.83
N ARG A 44 28.86 12.94 13.15
CA ARG A 44 29.79 13.74 13.95
C ARG A 44 31.25 13.34 13.74
N GLU A 45 31.52 12.04 13.61
CA GLU A 45 32.89 11.50 13.49
C GLU A 45 33.38 11.46 12.04
N GLU A 46 32.54 11.00 11.11
CA GLU A 46 32.86 10.73 9.71
C GLU A 46 31.69 11.16 8.79
N PRO A 47 31.55 12.46 8.48
CA PRO A 47 30.40 12.99 7.75
C PRO A 47 30.24 12.40 6.35
N GLU A 48 31.33 12.07 5.65
CA GLU A 48 31.26 11.47 4.31
C GLU A 48 30.68 10.06 4.34
N LYS A 49 31.08 9.27 5.33
CA LYS A 49 30.55 7.92 5.54
C LYS A 49 29.07 7.98 5.92
N ALA A 50 28.70 8.93 6.77
CA ALA A 50 27.29 9.14 7.12
C ALA A 50 26.45 9.51 5.90
N ARG A 51 26.97 10.33 4.99
CA ARG A 51 26.30 10.64 3.72
C ARG A 51 26.07 9.37 2.89
N GLY A 52 27.08 8.51 2.74
CA GLY A 52 26.92 7.24 2.04
C GLY A 52 25.88 6.31 2.68
N ILE A 53 25.83 6.26 4.02
CA ILE A 53 24.80 5.51 4.75
C ILE A 53 23.40 6.05 4.46
N LEU A 54 23.23 7.37 4.47
CA LEU A 54 21.94 8.00 4.17
C LEU A 54 21.49 7.73 2.73
N GLU A 55 22.40 7.84 1.75
CA GLU A 55 22.13 7.54 0.35
C GLU A 55 21.69 6.06 0.17
N PHE A 56 22.37 5.13 0.85
CA PHE A 56 21.99 3.71 0.86
C PHE A 56 20.59 3.47 1.45
N ILE A 57 20.25 4.14 2.56
CA ILE A 57 18.92 4.05 3.18
C ILE A 57 17.85 4.56 2.20
N ASP A 58 18.10 5.67 1.53
CA ASP A 58 17.16 6.25 0.56
C ASP A 58 16.94 5.31 -0.64
N GLU A 59 17.99 4.72 -1.19
CA GLU A 59 17.87 3.72 -2.26
C GLU A 59 17.08 2.48 -1.83
N LYS A 60 17.33 1.98 -0.63
CA LYS A 60 16.61 0.83 -0.09
C LYS A 60 15.12 1.14 0.06
N ARG A 61 14.77 2.34 0.52
CA ARG A 61 13.38 2.79 0.65
C ARG A 61 12.68 2.93 -0.69
N LYS A 62 13.36 3.50 -1.70
CA LYS A 62 12.79 3.57 -3.06
C LYS A 62 12.40 2.19 -3.57
N ARG A 63 13.29 1.20 -3.44
CA ARG A 63 13.02 -0.19 -3.83
C ARG A 63 11.83 -0.81 -3.10
N ILE A 64 11.73 -0.63 -1.78
CA ILE A 64 10.59 -1.17 -0.99
C ILE A 64 9.28 -0.51 -1.44
N ASN A 65 9.27 0.81 -1.62
CA ASN A 65 8.08 1.54 -2.05
C ASN A 65 7.61 1.13 -3.47
N GLU A 66 8.55 0.87 -4.39
CA GLU A 66 8.23 0.38 -5.73
C GLU A 66 7.60 -1.01 -5.71
N VAL A 67 8.10 -1.91 -4.86
CA VAL A 67 7.52 -3.25 -4.68
C VAL A 67 6.12 -3.16 -4.08
N GLU A 68 5.95 -2.40 -2.98
CA GLU A 68 4.63 -2.21 -2.37
C GLU A 68 3.63 -1.56 -3.32
N PHE A 69 4.08 -0.66 -4.20
CA PHE A 69 3.23 -0.02 -5.20
C PHE A 69 2.76 -1.02 -6.27
N LYS A 70 3.65 -1.89 -6.76
CA LYS A 70 3.31 -2.94 -7.73
C LYS A 70 2.30 -3.93 -7.14
N ASP A 71 2.53 -4.39 -5.91
CA ASP A 71 1.63 -5.32 -5.21
C ASP A 71 0.23 -4.72 -5.02
N LYS A 72 0.12 -3.42 -4.74
CA LYS A 72 -1.17 -2.71 -4.61
C LYS A 72 -1.91 -2.53 -5.92
N ILE A 73 -1.19 -2.40 -7.04
CA ILE A 73 -1.79 -2.29 -8.37
C ILE A 73 -2.37 -3.65 -8.81
N GLU A 74 -1.63 -4.73 -8.59
CA GLU A 74 -2.07 -6.08 -8.97
C GLU A 74 -3.28 -6.56 -8.14
N GLN A 75 -3.41 -6.09 -6.90
CA GLN A 75 -4.53 -6.43 -6.02
C GLN A 75 -5.81 -5.61 -6.26
N LYS A 76 -5.81 -4.60 -7.14
CA LYS A 76 -7.05 -3.94 -7.56
C LYS A 76 -7.77 -4.84 -8.58
N PRO A 77 -8.94 -5.42 -8.24
CA PRO A 77 -9.71 -6.16 -9.24
C PRO A 77 -10.11 -5.22 -10.36
N ARG A 78 -9.91 -5.64 -11.62
CA ARG A 78 -10.50 -4.99 -12.79
C ARG A 78 -12.00 -4.86 -12.52
N ALA A 79 -12.49 -3.63 -12.39
CA ALA A 79 -13.91 -3.36 -12.20
C ALA A 79 -14.70 -4.17 -13.24
N SER A 80 -15.61 -5.01 -12.75
CA SER A 80 -16.53 -5.80 -13.56
C SER A 80 -17.23 -4.89 -14.57
N ILE A 81 -17.00 -5.14 -15.86
CA ILE A 81 -17.74 -4.52 -16.97
C ILE A 81 -19.24 -4.77 -16.69
N PRO A 82 -20.10 -3.73 -16.62
CA PRO A 82 -21.53 -3.94 -16.44
C PRO A 82 -22.05 -4.73 -17.64
N GLN A 83 -22.53 -5.95 -17.41
CA GLN A 83 -23.26 -6.70 -18.43
C GLN A 83 -24.53 -5.91 -18.76
N LYS A 84 -24.55 -5.23 -19.91
CA LYS A 84 -25.81 -4.73 -20.48
C LYS A 84 -26.71 -5.94 -20.74
N GLN A 85 -27.82 -6.01 -20.03
CA GLN A 85 -28.87 -7.00 -20.30
C GLN A 85 -29.33 -6.86 -21.76
N PRO A 86 -29.48 -7.96 -22.52
CA PRO A 86 -29.96 -7.89 -23.89
C PRO A 86 -31.43 -7.44 -23.89
N GLN A 87 -31.70 -6.33 -24.56
CA GLN A 87 -33.05 -5.87 -24.85
C GLN A 87 -33.74 -6.90 -25.75
N THR A 88 -34.81 -7.52 -25.25
CA THR A 88 -35.70 -8.36 -26.05
C THR A 88 -36.32 -7.51 -27.17
N ARG A 89 -35.95 -7.79 -28.43
CA ARG A 89 -36.67 -7.28 -29.60
C ARG A 89 -38.06 -7.89 -29.61
N LYS A 90 -39.08 -7.10 -29.31
CA LYS A 90 -40.48 -7.44 -29.58
C LYS A 90 -40.78 -7.11 -31.04
N ASP A 91 -40.54 -8.06 -31.94
CA ASP A 91 -41.02 -7.98 -33.32
C ASP A 91 -41.47 -9.37 -33.80
N GLU A 92 -42.61 -9.85 -33.27
CA GLU A 92 -43.38 -10.91 -33.91
C GLU A 92 -44.73 -10.35 -34.39
N LYS A 93 -44.67 -9.86 -35.64
CA LYS A 93 -45.65 -9.95 -36.72
C LYS A 93 -47.07 -10.40 -36.32
N SER A 94 -47.94 -9.42 -36.11
CA SER A 94 -49.39 -9.57 -36.31
C SER A 94 -49.72 -9.59 -37.81
N ILE A 95 -49.90 -10.79 -38.39
CA ILE A 95 -50.51 -10.98 -39.71
C ILE A 95 -52.03 -11.09 -39.53
N PRO A 96 -52.87 -10.25 -40.17
CA PRO A 96 -54.33 -10.35 -40.04
C PRO A 96 -54.88 -11.52 -40.87
N LYS A 97 -55.55 -12.48 -40.22
CA LYS A 97 -56.33 -13.52 -40.90
C LYS A 97 -57.70 -12.97 -41.33
N GLN A 98 -57.98 -13.11 -42.63
CA GLN A 98 -59.23 -12.75 -43.28
C GLN A 98 -60.42 -13.54 -42.71
N GLN A 99 -61.55 -12.85 -42.55
CA GLN A 99 -62.85 -13.45 -42.22
C GLN A 99 -63.45 -14.11 -43.46
N VAL A 100 -63.80 -15.40 -43.36
CA VAL A 100 -64.78 -16.03 -44.26
C VAL A 100 -65.98 -16.42 -43.41
N LYS A 101 -67.05 -15.63 -43.49
CA LYS A 101 -68.36 -16.00 -42.97
C LYS A 101 -69.05 -16.91 -44.00
N LYS A 102 -69.39 -18.13 -43.60
CA LYS A 102 -70.43 -18.95 -44.22
C LYS A 102 -71.37 -19.45 -43.12
N LYS A 103 -72.56 -18.85 -43.06
CA LYS A 103 -73.85 -19.51 -42.86
C LYS A 103 -74.95 -18.49 -43.08
#